data_AF-A0A0R0J526-F1
#
_entry.id   AF-A0A0R0J526-F1
#
_cell.length_a   1.000
_cell.length_b   1.000
_cell.length_c   1.000
_cell.angle_alpha   90.00
_cell.angle_beta   90.00
_cell.angle_gamma   90.00
#
_symmetry.space_group_name_H-M   'P 1'
#
loop_
_entity.id
_entity.type
_entity.pdbx_description
1 polymer ?
#
loop_
_entity_poly.entity_id
_entity_poly.type
_entity_poly.pdbx_seq_one_letter_code
_entity_poly.pdbx_strand_id
1 'polypeptide(L)'
;MEQKQQSIDPFKGKTRLPSFAIPERYELHLIPDLSACTFSVTVQISLTINASTEFLVLNALELVIQNTHFTNSQGQHIPHDVVVDNDDEILVLVFHEFSGILNEHPRGFYKCYMATDILFPEWNTWNKFLLVEIHHARSVIEIFYAVSYKKGSAVIRMLQGYLGDKSLSTYMRRYPAQNAKTEDLWNVLSQVSGVLFNIMMNTWTRKAGYPVIHVELKDSILEFKQSQFLLSGQHGKWVVPITLSIGSYERQKKFLLETSQGRVDISLINICELIQSIGDDLNSNEKKYEVNSQENIWVKVNDDQRGILDDGNALCQACEQSLSSLLMLKDVYRKEIDYVIVSKLIDVCYDVLKITTDAIPDSVNELKQYFISLLMCSAEQLGWDSISGEDHSISLLRGEVFQALATFDHAKTQQDALCRFQILLDGRNTSLLPANIRRVAYIAVMRNTTTENRTGLESLLSFYRSCIASSADPNVVIEVLNLLLSDAIPDQDIIYVLAGISNEGSETAWR
;
A
#
# COMPACT_ATOMS: atom_id res chain seq x y z
N MET A 1 -5.73 54.81 33.12
CA MET A 1 -5.55 53.35 33.28
C MET A 1 -6.18 52.70 32.06
N GLU A 2 -5.42 52.54 30.99
CA GLU A 2 -5.83 51.69 29.88
C GLU A 2 -5.26 50.30 30.18
N GLN A 3 -6.16 49.34 30.45
CA GLN A 3 -5.79 47.93 30.54
C GLN A 3 -5.26 47.52 29.15
N LYS A 4 -3.95 47.28 29.04
CA LYS A 4 -3.37 46.59 27.89
C LYS A 4 -4.02 45.21 27.82
N GLN A 5 -5.01 45.03 26.95
CA GLN A 5 -5.40 43.71 26.47
C GLN A 5 -4.14 43.05 25.91
N GLN A 6 -3.62 42.03 26.60
CA GLN A 6 -2.50 41.25 26.10
C GLN A 6 -2.99 40.51 24.85
N SER A 7 -2.46 40.89 23.70
CA SER A 7 -2.92 40.40 22.40
C SER A 7 -2.50 38.94 22.16
N ILE A 8 -3.44 38.11 21.69
CA ILE A 8 -3.21 36.72 21.25
C ILE A 8 -2.45 36.61 19.91
N ASP A 9 -2.08 37.75 19.31
CA ASP A 9 -1.33 37.83 18.03
C ASP A 9 -0.12 36.89 17.91
N PRO A 10 0.66 36.56 18.97
CA PRO A 10 1.79 35.64 18.85
C PRO A 10 1.42 34.21 18.41
N PHE A 11 0.14 33.84 18.52
CA PHE A 11 -0.37 32.49 18.26
C PHE A 11 -1.22 32.39 16.99
N LYS A 12 -1.71 33.52 16.44
CA LYS A 12 -2.53 33.52 15.23
C LYS A 12 -1.80 32.94 14.02
N GLY A 13 -2.49 32.12 13.23
CA GLY A 13 -1.97 31.48 12.03
C GLY A 13 -0.88 30.43 12.28
N LYS A 14 -0.63 30.04 13.54
CA LYS A 14 0.35 28.98 13.86
C LYS A 14 -0.33 27.63 13.90
N THR A 15 0.14 26.72 13.06
CA THR A 15 -0.39 25.34 12.94
C THR A 15 -0.04 24.43 14.11
N ARG A 16 0.83 24.86 15.03
CA ARG A 16 1.25 24.08 16.20
C ARG A 16 1.09 24.88 17.47
N LEU A 17 0.58 24.20 18.49
CA LEU A 17 0.60 24.71 19.85
C LEU A 17 2.04 24.99 20.30
N PRO A 18 2.27 26.03 21.11
CA PRO A 18 3.60 26.34 21.62
C PRO A 18 4.16 25.19 22.47
N SER A 19 5.46 24.94 22.35
CA SER A 19 6.13 23.82 23.03
C SER A 19 6.39 24.05 24.52
N PHE A 20 5.95 25.18 25.08
CA PHE A 20 6.16 25.47 26.51
C PHE A 20 5.25 24.64 27.41
N ALA A 21 4.15 24.09 26.90
CA ALA A 21 3.23 23.23 27.63
C ALA A 21 3.10 21.88 26.91
N ILE A 22 3.51 20.81 27.59
CA ILE A 22 3.49 19.46 27.04
C ILE A 22 2.40 18.66 27.76
N PRO A 23 1.34 18.22 27.08
CA PRO A 23 0.32 17.38 27.70
C PRO A 23 0.86 15.97 27.93
N GLU A 24 0.63 15.44 29.12
CA GLU A 24 1.08 14.11 29.55
C GLU A 24 -0.06 13.10 29.63
N ARG A 25 -1.26 13.55 30.02
CA ARG A 25 -2.43 12.69 30.17
C ARG A 25 -3.72 13.47 29.94
N TYR A 26 -4.65 12.82 29.24
CA TYR A 26 -6.02 13.29 29.07
C TYR A 26 -6.98 12.33 29.78
N GLU A 27 -7.93 12.88 30.51
CA GLU A 27 -9.10 12.16 31.01
C GLU A 27 -10.34 12.85 30.45
N LEU A 28 -11.13 12.11 29.67
CA LEU A 28 -12.32 12.63 29.01
C LEU A 28 -13.56 11.92 29.53
N HIS A 29 -14.58 12.70 29.86
CA HIS A 29 -15.92 12.19 30.15
C HIS A 29 -16.92 12.85 29.20
N LEU A 30 -17.42 12.08 28.24
CA LEU A 30 -18.30 12.52 27.15
C LEU A 30 -19.73 12.02 27.40
N ILE A 31 -20.71 12.91 27.29
CA ILE A 31 -22.14 12.61 27.36
C ILE A 31 -22.77 13.05 26.03
N PRO A 32 -23.01 12.14 25.08
CA PRO A 32 -23.63 12.49 23.80
C PRO A 32 -25.14 12.69 23.94
N ASP A 33 -25.69 13.68 23.23
CA ASP A 33 -27.11 13.85 22.96
C ASP A 33 -27.34 13.67 21.45
N LEU A 34 -27.79 12.47 21.08
CA LEU A 34 -28.03 12.10 19.69
C LEU A 34 -29.22 12.83 19.07
N SER A 35 -30.17 13.31 19.90
CA SER A 35 -31.35 14.03 19.41
C SER A 35 -31.00 15.46 19.02
N ALA A 36 -30.09 16.08 19.77
CA ALA A 36 -29.57 17.41 19.48
C ALA A 36 -28.36 17.41 18.55
N CYS A 37 -27.78 16.24 18.24
CA CYS A 37 -26.47 16.10 17.59
C CYS A 37 -25.36 16.90 18.31
N THR A 38 -25.38 16.91 19.64
CA THR A 38 -24.37 17.59 20.47
C THR A 38 -23.77 16.65 21.51
N PHE A 39 -22.73 17.09 22.21
CA PHE A 39 -22.20 16.37 23.35
C PHE A 39 -21.80 17.36 24.45
N SER A 40 -21.90 16.93 25.70
CA SER A 40 -21.28 17.60 26.83
C SER A 40 -20.00 16.85 27.22
N VAL A 41 -18.91 17.57 27.45
CA VAL A 41 -17.63 16.96 27.79
C VAL A 41 -17.00 17.62 29.01
N THR A 42 -16.38 16.82 29.86
CA THR A 42 -15.37 17.28 30.81
C THR A 42 -14.02 16.71 30.39
N VAL A 43 -13.03 17.58 30.22
CA VAL A 43 -11.66 17.21 29.85
C VAL A 43 -10.72 17.67 30.95
N GLN A 44 -9.96 16.73 31.51
CA GLN A 44 -8.87 17.02 32.43
C GLN A 44 -7.54 16.70 31.74
N ILE A 45 -6.68 17.72 31.64
CA ILE A 45 -5.38 17.63 30.97
C ILE A 45 -4.30 17.78 32.02
N SER A 46 -3.51 16.73 32.23
CA SER A 46 -2.25 16.84 32.99
C SER A 46 -1.17 17.29 32.03
N LEU A 47 -0.44 18.34 32.38
CA LEU A 47 0.55 18.98 31.50
C LEU A 47 1.78 19.43 32.28
N THR A 48 2.91 19.43 31.59
CA THR A 48 4.20 19.90 32.11
C THR A 48 4.60 21.19 31.40
N ILE A 49 4.95 22.20 32.18
CA ILE A 49 5.41 23.49 31.69
C ILE A 49 6.95 23.50 31.69
N ASN A 50 7.56 23.57 30.50
CA ASN A 50 9.01 23.49 30.33
C ASN A 50 9.70 24.85 30.15
N ALA A 51 8.95 25.92 29.98
CA ALA A 51 9.46 27.28 29.87
C ALA A 51 8.48 28.26 30.52
N SER A 52 9.02 29.33 31.13
CA SER A 52 8.20 30.39 31.72
C SER A 52 7.27 30.98 30.65
N THR A 53 5.98 31.04 30.95
CA THR A 53 4.95 31.51 30.01
C THR A 53 3.77 32.10 30.78
N GLU A 54 3.12 33.10 30.19
CA GLU A 54 1.86 33.68 30.66
C GLU A 54 0.65 33.03 29.97
N PHE A 55 0.88 32.14 29.02
CA PHE A 55 -0.17 31.59 28.16
C PHE A 55 -0.20 30.08 28.25
N LEU A 56 -1.41 29.51 28.22
CA LEU A 56 -1.66 28.13 27.87
C LEU A 56 -2.54 28.11 26.62
N VAL A 57 -2.02 27.54 25.53
CA VAL A 57 -2.76 27.44 24.26
C VAL A 57 -3.17 25.99 24.06
N LEU A 58 -4.45 25.78 23.80
CA LEU A 58 -5.08 24.49 23.60
C LEU A 58 -5.83 24.51 22.26
N ASN A 59 -6.03 23.36 21.62
CA ASN A 59 -6.91 23.29 20.46
C ASN A 59 -8.37 23.31 20.92
N ALA A 60 -9.20 24.07 20.24
CA ALA A 60 -10.64 24.17 20.49
C ALA A 60 -11.38 24.36 19.14
N LEU A 61 -11.79 23.25 18.53
CA LEU A 61 -12.58 23.24 17.30
C LEU A 61 -14.05 22.98 17.63
N GLU A 62 -14.93 23.92 17.28
CA GLU A 62 -16.39 23.82 17.50
C GLU A 62 -16.77 23.55 18.97
N LEU A 63 -15.89 23.91 19.91
CA LEU A 63 -16.12 23.74 21.35
C LEU A 63 -16.60 25.04 21.97
N VAL A 64 -17.74 24.96 22.67
CA VAL A 64 -18.18 26.04 23.56
C VAL A 64 -17.63 25.76 24.95
N ILE A 65 -16.64 26.56 25.35
CA ILE A 65 -15.96 26.40 26.64
C ILE A 65 -16.81 27.04 27.74
N GLN A 66 -17.39 26.21 28.62
CA GLN A 66 -18.24 26.70 29.71
C GLN A 66 -17.43 27.14 30.93
N ASN A 67 -16.49 26.30 31.38
CA ASN A 67 -15.67 26.55 32.56
C ASN A 67 -14.24 26.06 32.30
N THR A 68 -13.27 26.80 32.83
CA THR A 68 -11.86 26.41 32.83
C THR A 68 -11.30 26.51 34.24
N HIS A 69 -10.52 25.51 34.63
CA HIS A 69 -9.85 25.49 35.93
C HIS A 69 -8.43 25.03 35.72
N PHE A 70 -7.48 25.76 36.30
CA PHE A 70 -6.07 25.38 36.30
C PHE A 70 -5.65 25.05 37.73
N THR A 71 -4.90 23.97 37.91
CA THR A 71 -4.34 23.60 39.22
C THR A 71 -2.88 23.24 39.03
N ASN A 72 -2.03 23.72 39.94
CA ASN A 72 -0.63 23.31 40.04
C ASN A 72 -0.31 22.89 41.48
N SER A 73 0.95 22.62 41.77
CA SER A 73 1.42 22.24 43.11
C SER A 73 1.18 23.29 44.20
N GLN A 74 0.98 24.56 43.83
CA GLN A 74 0.70 25.66 44.75
C GLN A 74 -0.81 25.86 44.99
N GLY A 75 -1.67 25.17 44.23
CA GLY A 75 -3.12 25.24 44.38
C GLY A 75 -3.85 25.52 43.07
N GLN A 76 -5.10 25.95 43.20
CA GLN A 76 -5.97 26.29 42.08
C GLN A 76 -5.78 27.73 41.65
N HIS A 77 -5.68 27.96 40.34
CA HIS A 77 -5.56 29.26 39.71
C HIS A 77 -6.67 29.46 38.69
N ILE A 78 -7.11 30.70 38.57
CA ILE A 78 -8.13 31.11 37.60
C ILE A 78 -7.40 31.94 36.52
N PRO A 79 -7.56 31.61 35.23
CA PRO A 79 -7.04 32.44 34.16
C PRO A 79 -7.56 33.87 34.29
N HIS A 80 -6.69 34.86 34.09
CA HIS A 80 -7.09 36.26 34.00
C HIS A 80 -8.00 36.49 32.79
N ASP A 81 -7.71 35.80 31.68
CA ASP A 81 -8.52 35.87 30.46
C ASP A 81 -8.63 34.49 29.79
N VAL A 82 -9.72 34.27 29.09
CA VAL A 82 -10.04 33.02 28.38
C VAL A 82 -10.53 33.42 26.99
N VAL A 83 -9.66 33.28 26.00
CA VAL A 83 -9.93 33.71 24.63
C VAL A 83 -10.10 32.48 23.74
N VAL A 84 -11.24 32.37 23.05
CA VAL A 84 -11.47 31.35 22.03
C VAL A 84 -11.37 32.02 20.66
N ASP A 85 -10.44 31.53 19.84
CA ASP A 85 -10.30 31.93 18.44
C ASP A 85 -10.82 30.79 17.56
N ASN A 86 -11.99 30.99 16.97
CA ASN A 86 -12.63 29.99 16.11
C ASN A 86 -11.98 29.91 14.72
N ASP A 87 -11.30 30.97 14.26
CA ASP A 87 -10.66 30.97 12.95
C ASP A 87 -9.38 30.14 12.97
N ASP A 88 -8.62 30.24 14.07
CA ASP A 88 -7.41 29.45 14.31
C ASP A 88 -7.67 28.14 15.10
N GLU A 89 -8.93 27.87 15.48
CA GLU A 89 -9.36 26.68 16.24
C GLU A 89 -8.60 26.50 17.58
N ILE A 90 -8.34 27.60 18.30
CA ILE A 90 -7.55 27.61 19.55
C ILE A 90 -8.29 28.25 20.73
N LEU A 91 -7.99 27.75 21.92
CA LEU A 91 -8.32 28.32 23.22
C LEU A 91 -7.03 28.81 23.88
N VAL A 92 -6.95 30.08 24.22
CA VAL A 92 -5.83 30.71 24.93
C VAL A 92 -6.28 31.08 26.34
N LEU A 93 -5.65 30.49 27.35
CA LEU A 93 -5.78 30.89 28.75
C LEU A 93 -4.62 31.82 29.10
N VAL A 94 -4.94 33.01 29.59
CA VAL A 94 -3.95 34.04 29.97
C VAL A 94 -3.83 34.08 31.48
N PHE A 95 -2.61 34.00 32.00
CA PHE A 95 -2.27 34.05 33.42
C PHE A 95 -1.30 35.21 33.68
N HIS A 96 -1.26 35.74 34.92
CA HIS A 96 -0.15 36.60 35.34
C HIS A 96 1.09 35.75 35.65
N GLU A 97 2.28 36.27 35.35
CA GLU A 97 3.62 35.67 35.56
C GLU A 97 3.63 34.46 36.52
N PHE A 98 3.62 33.25 35.96
CA PHE A 98 3.84 32.01 36.70
C PHE A 98 5.16 31.38 36.26
N SER A 99 6.05 31.15 37.23
CA SER A 99 7.22 30.31 37.07
C SER A 99 7.05 29.08 37.97
N GLY A 100 7.11 27.90 37.36
CA GLY A 100 7.00 26.63 38.06
C GLY A 100 7.87 25.59 37.39
N ILE A 101 8.72 24.94 38.16
CA ILE A 101 9.56 23.82 37.76
C ILE A 101 9.21 22.68 38.71
N LEU A 102 8.80 21.53 38.17
CA LEU A 102 8.53 20.33 38.95
C LEU A 102 9.10 19.08 38.27
N ASN A 103 10.38 18.89 38.55
CA ASN A 103 11.10 17.67 38.93
C ASN A 103 10.56 16.31 38.41
N GLU A 104 11.37 15.75 37.51
CA GLU A 104 11.66 14.35 37.18
C GLU A 104 10.74 13.23 37.69
N HIS A 105 9.79 12.78 36.86
CA HIS A 105 9.41 11.36 36.75
C HIS A 105 8.94 11.01 35.32
N PRO A 106 9.82 10.51 34.44
CA PRO A 106 9.44 10.15 33.07
C PRO A 106 8.79 8.76 33.08
N ARG A 107 7.46 8.70 33.04
CA ARG A 107 6.72 7.46 32.78
C ARG A 107 5.46 7.74 31.96
N GLY A 108 5.59 7.75 30.64
CA GLY A 108 4.43 7.86 29.75
C GLY A 108 4.74 7.51 28.31
N PHE A 109 4.25 6.33 27.90
CA PHE A 109 3.82 5.93 26.55
C PHE A 109 4.74 6.24 25.35
N TYR A 110 5.50 5.25 24.88
CA TYR A 110 5.67 4.85 23.45
C TYR A 110 6.39 3.48 23.36
N LYS A 111 6.07 2.56 24.29
CA LYS A 111 6.86 1.33 24.50
C LYS A 111 6.68 0.25 23.43
N CYS A 112 5.64 0.29 22.60
CA CYS A 112 5.46 -0.72 21.55
C CYS A 112 6.52 -0.62 20.45
N TYR A 113 6.84 0.59 19.98
CA TYR A 113 7.86 0.78 18.93
C TYR A 113 9.29 0.69 19.46
N MET A 114 9.55 1.15 20.71
CA MET A 114 10.84 0.93 21.36
C MET A 114 11.10 -0.55 21.65
N ALA A 115 10.08 -1.33 22.04
CA ALA A 115 10.24 -2.78 22.20
C ALA A 115 10.59 -3.45 20.86
N THR A 116 9.99 -3.02 19.76
CA THR A 116 10.33 -3.55 18.43
C THR A 116 11.77 -3.21 18.03
N ASP A 117 12.25 -1.97 18.25
CA ASP A 117 13.65 -1.60 17.95
C ASP A 117 14.66 -2.21 18.96
N ILE A 118 14.24 -2.58 20.17
CA ILE A 118 15.09 -3.34 21.11
C ILE A 118 15.15 -4.82 20.74
N LEU A 119 14.02 -5.41 20.33
CA LEU A 119 13.94 -6.82 19.94
C LEU A 119 14.52 -7.07 18.54
N PHE A 120 14.43 -6.09 17.64
CA PHE A 120 14.86 -6.15 16.25
C PHE A 120 15.52 -4.82 15.82
N PRO A 121 16.68 -4.45 16.39
CA PRO A 121 17.37 -3.19 16.07
C PRO A 121 17.72 -3.03 14.58
N GLU A 122 17.84 -4.12 13.84
CA GLU A 122 18.01 -4.12 12.38
C GLU A 122 16.81 -3.54 11.61
N TRP A 123 15.61 -3.49 12.20
CA TRP A 123 14.40 -3.00 11.52
C TRP A 123 14.32 -1.48 11.46
N ASN A 124 15.07 -0.77 12.32
CA ASN A 124 15.23 0.70 12.34
C ASN A 124 13.88 1.43 12.13
N THR A 125 12.87 1.05 12.91
CA THR A 125 11.50 1.52 12.70
C THR A 125 11.29 2.96 13.16
N TRP A 126 12.11 3.46 14.09
CA TRP A 126 12.00 4.80 14.68
C TRP A 126 12.16 5.96 13.68
N ASN A 127 12.97 5.81 12.63
CA ASN A 127 13.41 6.93 11.79
C ASN A 127 12.50 7.26 10.58
N LYS A 128 11.20 6.90 10.61
CA LYS A 128 10.29 7.07 9.46
C LYS A 128 9.13 8.03 9.74
N PHE A 129 9.40 9.33 9.89
CA PHE A 129 8.34 10.34 9.89
C PHE A 129 8.68 11.49 8.93
N LEU A 130 7.91 11.60 7.84
CA LEU A 130 7.89 12.75 6.93
C LEU A 130 6.80 13.72 7.38
N LEU A 131 7.14 15.02 7.44
CA LEU A 131 6.23 16.10 7.78
C LEU A 131 5.32 16.43 6.59
N VAL A 132 4.01 16.27 6.78
CA VAL A 132 2.97 16.78 5.88
C VAL A 132 2.05 17.70 6.69
N GLU A 133 1.60 18.78 6.06
CA GLU A 133 0.69 19.76 6.66
C GLU A 133 -0.71 19.14 6.82
N ILE A 134 -1.26 19.17 8.04
CA ILE A 134 -2.53 18.52 8.39
C ILE A 134 -3.45 19.59 8.96
N HIS A 135 -4.58 19.84 8.32
CA HIS A 135 -5.57 20.81 8.80
C HIS A 135 -6.48 20.22 9.88
N HIS A 136 -6.74 18.90 9.86
CA HIS A 136 -7.62 18.23 10.82
C HIS A 136 -7.04 16.92 11.35
N ALA A 137 -7.18 16.65 12.65
CA ALA A 137 -6.65 15.44 13.29
C ALA A 137 -7.16 14.12 12.64
N ARG A 138 -8.39 14.10 12.10
CA ARG A 138 -8.91 12.93 11.37
C ARG A 138 -8.14 12.64 10.07
N SER A 139 -7.60 13.66 9.43
CA SER A 139 -6.86 13.55 8.17
C SER A 139 -5.44 13.02 8.37
N VAL A 140 -5.00 12.84 9.63
CA VAL A 140 -3.74 12.15 9.93
C VAL A 140 -3.76 10.74 9.35
N ILE A 141 -4.87 10.00 9.51
CA ILE A 141 -5.02 8.63 8.97
C ILE A 141 -4.96 8.64 7.43
N GLU A 142 -5.50 9.68 6.79
CA GLU A 142 -5.50 9.83 5.32
C GLU A 142 -4.08 10.02 4.76
N ILE A 143 -3.19 10.68 5.51
CA ILE A 143 -1.78 10.85 5.08
C ILE A 143 -1.02 9.53 5.17
N PHE A 144 -1.34 8.69 6.16
CA PHE A 144 -0.76 7.35 6.32
C PHE A 144 -1.46 6.28 5.48
N TYR A 145 -2.30 6.67 4.53
CA TYR A 145 -3.00 5.71 3.67
C TYR A 145 -2.00 4.91 2.81
N ALA A 146 -2.26 3.61 2.66
CA ALA A 146 -1.36 2.69 1.95
C ALA A 146 -1.05 3.13 0.50
N VAL A 147 -1.98 3.86 -0.14
CA VAL A 147 -1.78 4.40 -1.50
C VAL A 147 -0.62 5.40 -1.55
N SER A 148 -0.45 6.24 -0.53
CA SER A 148 0.65 7.22 -0.46
C SER A 148 2.01 6.51 -0.47
N TYR A 149 2.13 5.43 0.31
CA TYR A 149 3.35 4.61 0.36
C TYR A 149 3.59 3.83 -0.93
N LYS A 150 2.55 3.20 -1.49
CA LYS A 150 2.65 2.46 -2.76
C LYS A 150 3.07 3.38 -3.92
N LYS A 151 2.43 4.55 -4.03
CA LYS A 151 2.78 5.58 -5.03
C LYS A 151 4.18 6.13 -4.81
N GLY A 152 4.52 6.48 -3.57
CA GLY A 152 5.84 6.98 -3.20
C GLY A 152 6.95 5.99 -3.55
N SER A 153 6.76 4.71 -3.24
CA SER A 153 7.69 3.63 -3.58
C SER A 153 7.88 3.49 -5.09
N ALA A 154 6.78 3.46 -5.86
CA ALA A 154 6.84 3.38 -7.32
C ALA A 154 7.60 4.57 -7.95
N VAL A 155 7.35 5.78 -7.44
CA VAL A 155 8.04 7.00 -7.87
C VAL A 155 9.54 6.97 -7.54
N ILE A 156 9.91 6.54 -6.34
CA ILE A 156 11.31 6.42 -5.94
C ILE A 156 12.03 5.37 -6.81
N ARG A 157 11.38 4.23 -7.07
CA ARG A 157 11.93 3.18 -7.93
C ARG A 157 12.10 3.64 -9.38
N MET A 158 11.14 4.39 -9.92
CA MET A 158 11.26 5.02 -11.24
C MET A 158 12.49 5.95 -11.30
N LEU A 159 12.68 6.79 -10.27
CA LEU A 159 13.84 7.69 -10.18
C LEU A 159 15.15 6.92 -10.04
N GLN A 160 15.18 5.84 -9.25
CA GLN A 160 16.34 4.98 -9.09
C GLN A 160 16.70 4.29 -10.42
N GLY A 161 15.73 3.75 -11.15
CA GLY A 161 15.96 3.14 -12.47
C GLY A 161 16.51 4.14 -13.48
N TYR A 162 16.00 5.38 -13.47
CA TYR A 162 16.43 6.43 -14.38
C TYR A 162 17.81 7.00 -14.01
N LEU A 163 18.03 7.39 -12.76
CA LEU A 163 19.23 8.11 -12.30
C LEU A 163 20.33 7.22 -11.71
N GLY A 164 20.01 6.01 -11.30
CA GLY A 164 20.89 5.15 -10.50
C GLY A 164 20.96 5.55 -9.01
N ASP A 165 21.64 4.70 -8.23
CA ASP A 165 21.67 4.77 -6.74
C ASP A 165 22.42 5.98 -6.17
N LYS A 166 23.31 6.59 -6.95
CA LYS A 166 24.14 7.72 -6.52
C LYS A 166 23.31 8.93 -6.09
N SER A 167 22.16 9.14 -6.73
CA SER A 167 21.32 10.32 -6.49
C SER A 167 20.63 10.27 -5.12
N LEU A 168 20.00 9.13 -4.81
CA LEU A 168 19.33 8.91 -3.52
C LEU A 168 20.34 8.82 -2.38
N SER A 169 21.47 8.13 -2.58
CA SER A 169 22.53 8.07 -1.56
C SER A 169 23.12 9.45 -1.26
N THR A 170 23.24 10.34 -2.24
CA THR A 170 23.69 11.72 -2.03
C THR A 170 22.69 12.52 -1.18
N TYR A 171 21.39 12.38 -1.43
CA TYR A 171 20.36 13.01 -0.60
C TYR A 171 20.43 12.52 0.84
N MET A 172 20.47 11.20 1.06
CA MET A 172 20.52 10.60 2.39
C MET A 172 21.78 11.02 3.17
N ARG A 173 22.92 11.19 2.48
CA ARG A 173 24.17 11.69 3.09
C ARG A 173 24.14 13.19 3.41
N ARG A 174 23.30 13.97 2.75
CA ARG A 174 23.18 15.43 2.94
C ARG A 174 22.20 15.82 4.03
N TYR A 175 21.15 15.01 4.23
CA TYR A 175 20.13 15.25 5.26
C TYR A 175 20.10 14.15 6.35
N PRO A 176 21.23 13.70 6.91
CA PRO A 176 21.22 12.72 7.98
C PRO A 176 20.62 13.35 9.24
N ALA A 177 19.58 12.70 9.81
CA ALA A 177 18.89 13.15 11.02
C ALA A 177 18.43 14.63 11.00
N GLN A 178 18.27 15.21 9.81
CA GLN A 178 17.78 16.57 9.61
C GLN A 178 16.33 16.54 9.16
N ASN A 179 15.61 17.62 9.44
CA ASN A 179 14.31 17.85 8.82
C ASN A 179 14.51 18.18 7.35
N ALA A 180 13.72 17.54 6.48
CA ALA A 180 13.70 17.83 5.06
C ALA A 180 12.27 18.08 4.59
N LYS A 181 12.13 18.94 3.58
CA LYS A 181 10.89 19.15 2.83
C LYS A 181 10.99 18.46 1.48
N THR A 182 9.85 18.26 0.81
CA THR A 182 9.81 17.61 -0.51
C THR A 182 10.77 18.25 -1.53
N GLU A 183 10.87 19.58 -1.53
CA GLU A 183 11.76 20.33 -2.42
C GLU A 183 13.25 20.05 -2.18
N ASP A 184 13.66 19.71 -0.95
CA ASP A 184 15.05 19.36 -0.63
C ASP A 184 15.52 18.12 -1.42
N LEU A 185 14.64 17.11 -1.52
CA LEU A 185 14.91 15.90 -2.30
C LEU A 185 15.08 16.24 -3.78
N TRP A 186 14.14 16.99 -4.35
CA TRP A 186 14.17 17.36 -5.76
C TRP A 186 15.38 18.22 -6.13
N ASN A 187 15.80 19.12 -5.25
CA ASN A 187 16.99 19.94 -5.46
C ASN A 187 18.26 19.09 -5.51
N VAL A 188 18.40 18.09 -4.63
CA VAL A 188 19.54 17.17 -4.67
C VAL A 188 19.53 16.32 -5.95
N LEU A 189 18.37 15.76 -6.31
CA LEU A 189 18.26 14.97 -7.55
C LEU A 189 18.56 15.82 -8.79
N SER A 190 18.11 17.07 -8.83
CA SER A 190 18.40 18.01 -9.93
C SER A 190 19.88 18.34 -10.01
N GLN A 191 20.55 18.54 -8.87
CA GLN A 191 21.98 18.83 -8.82
C GLN A 191 22.84 17.67 -9.34
N VAL A 192 22.49 16.42 -8.99
CA VAL A 192 23.26 15.23 -9.38
C VAL A 192 23.08 14.88 -10.85
N SER A 193 21.87 15.07 -11.37
CA SER A 193 21.49 14.65 -12.72
C SER A 193 21.64 15.74 -13.79
N GLY A 194 21.62 17.01 -13.41
CA GLY A 194 21.49 18.14 -14.33
C GLY A 194 20.08 18.34 -14.91
N VAL A 195 19.10 17.50 -14.52
CA VAL A 195 17.71 17.57 -14.97
C VAL A 195 16.87 18.37 -13.96
N LEU A 196 15.98 19.26 -14.41
CA LEU A 196 15.08 20.02 -13.54
C LEU A 196 13.94 19.14 -12.98
N PHE A 197 14.23 18.38 -11.92
CA PHE A 197 13.29 17.43 -11.32
C PHE A 197 12.08 18.07 -10.64
N ASN A 198 12.17 19.33 -10.21
CA ASN A 198 11.03 20.02 -9.56
C ASN A 198 9.77 20.01 -10.44
N ILE A 199 9.92 20.34 -11.74
CA ILE A 199 8.79 20.40 -12.68
C ILE A 199 8.24 19.00 -12.92
N MET A 200 9.13 18.04 -13.19
CA MET A 200 8.79 16.65 -13.43
C MET A 200 8.05 16.04 -12.23
N MET A 201 8.64 16.12 -11.04
CA MET A 201 8.11 15.46 -9.84
C MET A 201 6.83 16.09 -9.33
N ASN A 202 6.61 17.38 -9.57
CA ASN A 202 5.31 17.99 -9.32
C ASN A 202 4.20 17.32 -10.15
N THR A 203 4.47 16.89 -11.39
CA THR A 203 3.46 16.15 -12.18
C THR A 203 3.16 14.77 -11.60
N TRP A 204 4.15 14.06 -11.07
CA TRP A 204 3.97 12.73 -10.47
C TRP A 204 3.32 12.77 -9.09
N THR A 205 3.65 13.76 -8.27
CA THR A 205 3.22 13.82 -6.86
C THR A 205 1.89 14.54 -6.67
N ARG A 206 1.61 15.60 -7.44
CA ARG A 206 0.44 16.46 -7.22
C ARG A 206 -0.74 16.20 -8.16
N LYS A 207 -0.53 15.52 -9.29
CA LYS A 207 -1.63 15.20 -10.22
C LYS A 207 -2.25 13.83 -9.91
N ALA A 208 -3.55 13.73 -10.13
CA ALA A 208 -4.29 12.48 -10.10
C ALA A 208 -4.04 11.65 -11.37
N GLY A 209 -4.10 10.32 -11.25
CA GLY A 209 -3.81 9.39 -12.33
C GLY A 209 -2.31 9.28 -12.65
N TYR A 210 -2.01 8.57 -13.75
CA TYR A 210 -0.65 8.26 -14.21
C TYR A 210 -0.59 8.29 -15.74
N PRO A 211 0.58 8.43 -16.37
CA PRO A 211 0.68 8.36 -17.83
C PRO A 211 0.63 6.92 -18.35
N VAL A 212 -0.14 6.66 -19.41
CA VAL A 212 0.01 5.48 -20.28
C VAL A 212 0.87 5.87 -21.46
N ILE A 213 1.93 5.11 -21.74
CA ILE A 213 2.82 5.34 -22.88
C ILE A 213 2.53 4.33 -23.97
N HIS A 214 2.02 4.82 -25.09
CA HIS A 214 1.86 4.06 -26.32
C HIS A 214 3.14 4.19 -27.15
N VAL A 215 3.69 3.06 -27.58
CA VAL A 215 4.90 3.01 -28.41
C VAL A 215 4.62 2.23 -29.67
N GLU A 216 4.91 2.83 -30.81
CA GLU A 216 4.72 2.23 -32.13
C GLU A 216 6.02 2.34 -32.94
N LEU A 217 6.40 1.26 -33.62
CA LEU A 217 7.56 1.24 -34.52
C LEU A 217 7.10 1.48 -35.95
N LYS A 218 7.53 2.60 -36.55
CA LYS A 218 7.32 2.93 -37.97
C LYS A 218 8.64 3.23 -38.63
N ASP A 219 9.01 2.48 -39.67
CA ASP A 219 10.21 2.75 -40.49
C ASP A 219 11.50 2.98 -39.67
N SER A 220 11.75 2.16 -38.64
CA SER A 220 12.87 2.30 -37.68
C SER A 220 12.79 3.51 -36.73
N ILE A 221 11.63 4.15 -36.62
CA ILE A 221 11.37 5.22 -35.66
C ILE A 221 10.36 4.71 -34.63
N LEU A 222 10.73 4.77 -33.36
CA LEU A 222 9.80 4.56 -32.26
C LEU A 222 9.07 5.87 -31.97
N GLU A 223 7.76 5.89 -32.21
CA GLU A 223 6.87 6.98 -31.85
C GLU A 223 6.26 6.72 -30.48
N PHE A 224 6.41 7.68 -29.57
CA PHE A 224 5.86 7.65 -28.22
C PHE A 224 4.67 8.61 -28.15
N LYS A 225 3.57 8.18 -27.53
CA LYS A 225 2.42 9.02 -27.23
C LYS A 225 1.94 8.75 -25.81
N GLN A 226 1.80 9.80 -25.00
CA GLN A 226 1.22 9.68 -23.66
C GLN A 226 -0.27 10.02 -23.64
N SER A 227 -1.02 9.26 -22.85
CA SER A 227 -2.38 9.58 -22.40
C SER A 227 -2.46 9.47 -20.87
N GLN A 228 -3.49 10.04 -20.25
CA GLN A 228 -3.71 9.90 -18.82
C GLN A 228 -4.49 8.61 -18.55
N PHE A 229 -3.93 7.75 -17.71
CA PHE A 229 -4.65 6.65 -17.06
C PHE A 229 -5.56 7.21 -15.97
N LEU A 230 -6.85 7.23 -16.27
CA LEU A 230 -7.94 7.38 -15.30
C LEU A 230 -9.09 6.52 -15.79
N LEU A 231 -9.74 5.78 -14.88
CA LEU A 231 -10.97 5.06 -15.21
C LEU A 231 -12.09 6.01 -15.72
N SER A 232 -11.98 7.32 -15.45
CA SER A 232 -12.93 8.36 -15.88
C SER A 232 -12.49 9.23 -17.08
N GLY A 233 -11.29 9.06 -17.63
CA GLY A 233 -10.88 9.68 -18.91
C GLY A 233 -10.57 11.20 -18.97
N GLN A 234 -9.91 11.80 -17.97
CA GLN A 234 -9.42 13.20 -18.10
C GLN A 234 -8.11 13.31 -18.90
N HIS A 235 -7.67 14.55 -19.20
CA HIS A 235 -6.41 14.83 -19.90
C HIS A 235 -5.34 15.43 -18.97
N GLY A 236 -4.35 14.63 -18.64
CA GLY A 236 -3.16 15.01 -17.88
C GLY A 236 -1.90 14.88 -18.74
N LYS A 237 -0.85 15.60 -18.34
CA LYS A 237 0.48 15.51 -18.95
C LYS A 237 1.55 15.38 -17.87
N TRP A 238 2.48 14.48 -18.09
CA TRP A 238 3.64 14.22 -17.24
C TRP A 238 4.91 14.41 -18.03
N VAL A 239 5.97 14.78 -17.32
CA VAL A 239 7.32 14.58 -17.82
C VAL A 239 7.71 13.17 -17.40
N VAL A 240 7.88 12.26 -18.37
CA VAL A 240 8.06 10.83 -18.11
C VAL A 240 9.50 10.44 -18.38
N PRO A 241 10.23 9.82 -17.42
CA PRO A 241 11.53 9.26 -17.68
C PRO A 241 11.35 7.97 -18.47
N ILE A 242 12.00 7.87 -19.62
CA ILE A 242 11.99 6.70 -20.48
C ILE A 242 13.37 6.06 -20.44
N THR A 243 13.42 4.79 -20.08
CA THR A 243 14.57 3.89 -20.23
C THR A 243 14.21 2.84 -21.27
N LEU A 244 14.84 2.93 -22.43
CA LEU A 244 14.55 2.08 -23.59
C LEU A 244 15.63 1.00 -23.71
N SER A 245 15.29 -0.27 -23.48
CA SER A 245 16.17 -1.42 -23.75
C SER A 245 15.92 -1.97 -25.15
N ILE A 246 16.96 -2.22 -25.94
CA ILE A 246 16.84 -2.64 -27.34
C ILE A 246 17.69 -3.88 -27.59
N GLY A 247 17.04 -5.03 -27.82
CA GLY A 247 17.69 -6.33 -28.06
C GLY A 247 18.41 -6.95 -26.86
N SER A 248 18.87 -6.14 -25.91
CA SER A 248 19.46 -6.54 -24.63
C SER A 248 19.09 -5.54 -23.54
N TYR A 249 19.01 -6.01 -22.28
CA TYR A 249 18.83 -5.15 -21.11
C TYR A 249 20.06 -4.28 -20.81
N GLU A 250 21.23 -4.63 -21.34
CA GLU A 250 22.46 -3.84 -21.21
C GLU A 250 22.50 -2.66 -22.20
N ARG A 251 21.80 -2.80 -23.34
CA ARG A 251 21.70 -1.74 -24.37
C ARG A 251 20.53 -0.82 -24.07
N GLN A 252 20.81 0.26 -23.31
CA GLN A 252 19.78 1.19 -22.84
C GLN A 252 19.96 2.60 -23.36
N LYS A 253 18.88 3.22 -23.83
CA LYS A 253 18.79 4.66 -24.10
C LYS A 253 17.84 5.33 -23.12
N LYS A 254 18.33 6.32 -22.37
CA LYS A 254 17.55 7.10 -21.39
C LYS A 254 17.25 8.49 -21.93
N PHE A 255 15.99 8.93 -21.83
CA PHE A 255 15.56 10.30 -22.18
C PHE A 255 14.30 10.71 -21.42
N LEU A 256 13.95 12.00 -21.45
CA LEU A 256 12.70 12.51 -20.89
C LEU A 256 11.69 12.73 -22.00
N LEU A 257 10.49 12.17 -21.85
CA LEU A 257 9.32 12.52 -22.65
C LEU A 257 8.64 13.73 -22.02
N GLU A 258 9.04 14.94 -22.44
CA GLU A 258 8.57 16.21 -21.87
C GLU A 258 7.21 16.67 -22.41
N THR A 259 6.84 16.20 -23.61
CA THR A 259 5.59 16.57 -24.27
C THR A 259 4.66 15.36 -24.44
N SER A 260 3.47 15.57 -25.01
CA SER A 260 2.52 14.48 -25.26
C SER A 260 3.03 13.41 -26.23
N GLN A 261 4.07 13.73 -27.01
CA GLN A 261 4.63 12.85 -28.04
C GLN A 261 6.16 12.94 -28.09
N GLY A 262 6.80 11.91 -28.62
CA GLY A 262 8.24 11.84 -28.80
C GLY A 262 8.62 10.87 -29.91
N ARG A 263 9.84 11.01 -30.44
CA ARG A 263 10.36 10.12 -31.49
C ARG A 263 11.80 9.75 -31.18
N VAL A 264 12.13 8.47 -31.36
CA VAL A 264 13.49 7.95 -31.23
C VAL A 264 13.81 7.10 -32.46
N ASP A 265 14.81 7.53 -33.23
CA ASP A 265 15.37 6.73 -34.32
C ASP A 265 16.30 5.65 -33.74
N ILE A 266 15.97 4.38 -33.99
CA ILE A 266 16.75 3.23 -33.50
C ILE A 266 17.85 2.81 -34.48
N SER A 267 17.82 3.27 -35.73
CA SER A 267 18.87 2.97 -36.71
C SER A 267 20.22 3.55 -36.28
N LEU A 268 20.19 4.70 -35.62
CA LEU A 268 21.37 5.38 -35.07
C LEU A 268 21.97 4.68 -33.86
N ILE A 269 21.19 3.88 -33.12
CA ILE A 269 21.66 3.22 -31.90
C ILE A 269 22.66 2.12 -32.25
N ASN A 270 22.41 1.38 -33.35
CA ASN A 270 23.37 0.42 -33.89
C ASN A 270 24.72 1.08 -34.26
N ILE A 271 24.72 2.35 -34.68
CA ILE A 271 25.94 3.07 -35.11
C ILE A 271 26.69 3.65 -33.90
N CYS A 272 25.99 4.30 -32.98
CA CYS A 272 26.62 4.97 -31.83
C CYS A 272 27.33 3.99 -30.88
N GLU A 273 26.82 2.77 -30.69
CA GLU A 273 27.45 1.78 -29.81
C GLU A 273 28.49 0.90 -30.51
N LEU A 274 28.40 0.71 -31.84
CA LEU A 274 29.52 0.16 -32.60
C LEU A 274 30.78 1.03 -32.39
N ILE A 275 30.61 2.35 -32.30
CA ILE A 275 31.71 3.27 -32.00
C ILE A 275 32.20 3.14 -30.54
N GLN A 276 31.31 2.93 -29.56
CA GLN A 276 31.72 2.75 -28.16
C GLN A 276 32.45 1.43 -27.94
N SER A 277 31.93 0.32 -28.49
CA SER A 277 32.62 -0.98 -28.43
C SER A 277 33.97 -0.95 -29.15
N ILE A 278 34.08 -0.29 -30.31
CA ILE A 278 35.37 -0.07 -30.98
C ILE A 278 36.31 0.79 -30.10
N GLY A 279 35.78 1.79 -29.40
CA GLY A 279 36.55 2.64 -28.49
C GLY A 279 37.20 1.86 -27.34
N ASP A 280 36.49 0.86 -26.81
CA ASP A 280 37.00 -0.01 -25.74
C ASP A 280 37.90 -1.14 -26.28
N ASP A 281 37.63 -1.67 -27.48
CA ASP A 281 38.40 -2.78 -28.08
C ASP A 281 39.66 -2.34 -28.86
N LEU A 282 39.91 -1.04 -29.05
CA LEU A 282 41.16 -0.56 -29.68
C LEU A 282 42.44 -0.93 -28.90
N ASN A 283 42.33 -1.57 -27.74
CA ASN A 283 43.46 -2.19 -27.03
C ASN A 283 43.60 -3.71 -27.22
N SER A 284 42.79 -4.36 -28.06
CA SER A 284 43.02 -5.77 -28.41
C SER A 284 42.57 -6.13 -29.83
N ASN A 285 43.54 -6.16 -30.74
CA ASN A 285 43.61 -6.89 -32.02
C ASN A 285 42.29 -7.37 -32.67
N GLU A 286 41.90 -6.64 -33.72
CA GLU A 286 41.16 -7.05 -34.92
C GLU A 286 40.34 -8.35 -34.83
N LYS A 287 39.09 -8.25 -34.37
CA LYS A 287 38.02 -9.16 -34.79
C LYS A 287 36.88 -8.37 -35.41
N LYS A 288 36.61 -8.66 -36.69
CA LYS A 288 35.43 -8.19 -37.42
C LYS A 288 34.19 -8.86 -36.83
N TYR A 289 33.35 -8.10 -36.14
CA TYR A 289 32.02 -8.55 -35.73
C TYR A 289 31.04 -8.32 -36.90
N GLU A 290 30.66 -9.39 -37.59
CA GLU A 290 29.47 -9.39 -38.46
C GLU A 290 28.23 -9.45 -37.57
N VAL A 291 27.43 -8.38 -37.60
CA VAL A 291 26.12 -8.31 -36.95
C VAL A 291 25.18 -9.25 -37.70
N ASN A 292 24.94 -10.43 -37.14
CA ASN A 292 23.92 -11.36 -37.63
C ASN A 292 22.55 -10.66 -37.61
N SER A 293 22.03 -10.31 -38.77
CA SER A 293 20.85 -9.46 -38.99
C SER A 293 19.50 -10.15 -38.71
N GLN A 294 19.47 -11.15 -37.83
CA GLN A 294 18.26 -11.90 -37.46
C GLN A 294 18.04 -12.02 -35.94
N GLU A 295 18.76 -11.24 -35.12
CA GLU A 295 18.31 -11.04 -33.74
C GLU A 295 16.97 -10.28 -33.77
N ASN A 296 15.89 -10.92 -33.31
CA ASN A 296 14.61 -10.28 -33.12
C ASN A 296 14.83 -9.07 -32.19
N ILE A 297 14.86 -7.86 -32.76
CA ILE A 297 15.00 -6.62 -32.01
C ILE A 297 13.73 -6.45 -31.19
N TRP A 298 13.77 -6.87 -29.93
CA TRP A 298 12.73 -6.53 -28.97
C TRP A 298 13.05 -5.18 -28.34
N VAL A 299 12.00 -4.42 -28.05
CA VAL A 299 12.09 -3.11 -27.41
C VAL A 299 11.32 -3.19 -26.10
N LYS A 300 11.96 -2.80 -24.99
CA LYS A 300 11.29 -2.69 -23.70
C LYS A 300 11.43 -1.29 -23.14
N VAL A 301 10.32 -0.72 -22.71
CA VAL A 301 10.24 0.59 -22.09
C VAL A 301 10.12 0.43 -20.58
N ASN A 302 10.95 1.13 -19.82
CA ASN A 302 10.93 1.18 -18.36
C ASN A 302 10.87 -0.21 -17.74
N ASP A 303 11.95 -0.99 -17.96
CA ASP A 303 12.05 -2.40 -17.54
C ASP A 303 11.60 -2.62 -16.09
N ASP A 304 10.41 -3.18 -15.96
CA ASP A 304 9.91 -3.76 -14.73
C ASP A 304 9.30 -5.13 -15.03
N GLN A 305 10.14 -6.17 -15.10
CA GLN A 305 9.67 -7.54 -15.33
C GLN A 305 8.52 -7.95 -14.40
N ARG A 306 8.46 -7.42 -13.18
CA ARG A 306 7.42 -7.73 -12.19
C ARG A 306 6.13 -6.93 -12.39
N GLY A 307 6.23 -5.73 -12.95
CA GLY A 307 5.10 -4.81 -13.19
C GLY A 307 4.26 -5.15 -14.42
N ILE A 308 4.76 -5.98 -15.35
CA ILE A 308 4.06 -6.28 -16.61
C ILE A 308 2.67 -6.90 -16.38
N LEU A 309 2.52 -7.78 -15.39
CA LEU A 309 1.22 -8.39 -15.06
C LEU A 309 0.25 -7.37 -14.45
N ASP A 310 0.74 -6.49 -13.58
CA ASP A 310 -0.02 -5.40 -12.98
C ASP A 310 -0.52 -4.42 -14.05
N ASP A 311 0.39 -3.94 -14.88
CA ASP A 311 0.10 -2.98 -15.94
C ASP A 311 -0.84 -3.59 -16.97
N GLY A 312 -0.60 -4.84 -17.38
CA GLY A 312 -1.48 -5.57 -18.31
C GLY A 312 -2.90 -5.73 -17.74
N ASN A 313 -3.04 -6.05 -16.46
CA ASN A 313 -4.35 -6.13 -15.80
C ASN A 313 -5.04 -4.76 -15.72
N ALA A 314 -4.31 -3.71 -15.32
CA ALA A 314 -4.84 -2.36 -15.23
C ALA A 314 -5.28 -1.81 -16.60
N LEU A 315 -4.47 -2.03 -17.65
CA LEU A 315 -4.82 -1.65 -19.03
C LEU A 315 -6.00 -2.46 -19.56
N CYS A 316 -6.10 -3.75 -19.21
CA CYS A 316 -7.27 -4.56 -19.56
C CYS A 316 -8.54 -4.03 -18.89
N GLN A 317 -8.50 -3.71 -17.59
CA GLN A 317 -9.64 -3.16 -16.85
C GLN A 317 -10.04 -1.76 -17.35
N ALA A 318 -9.09 -0.98 -17.87
CA ALA A 318 -9.35 0.32 -18.49
C ALA A 318 -9.78 0.23 -19.96
N CYS A 319 -9.98 -0.97 -20.52
CA CYS A 319 -10.31 -1.20 -21.93
C CYS A 319 -9.24 -0.71 -22.93
N GLU A 320 -8.00 -0.48 -22.48
CA GLU A 320 -6.87 -0.12 -23.32
C GLU A 320 -6.18 -1.36 -23.91
N GLN A 321 -6.39 -2.53 -23.30
CA GLN A 321 -5.97 -3.83 -23.81
C GLN A 321 -7.11 -4.85 -23.75
N SER A 322 -7.07 -5.86 -24.62
CA SER A 322 -8.06 -6.94 -24.59
C SER A 322 -7.74 -7.96 -23.50
N LEU A 323 -8.78 -8.59 -22.93
CA LEU A 323 -8.62 -9.72 -22.02
C LEU A 323 -7.81 -10.87 -22.66
N SER A 324 -7.98 -11.11 -23.96
CA SER A 324 -7.19 -12.12 -24.68
C SER A 324 -5.69 -11.83 -24.64
N SER A 325 -5.28 -10.56 -24.77
CA SER A 325 -3.87 -10.16 -24.69
C SER A 325 -3.30 -10.41 -23.30
N LEU A 326 -4.08 -10.08 -22.26
CA LEU A 326 -3.71 -10.36 -20.86
C LEU A 326 -3.57 -11.86 -20.59
N LEU A 327 -4.49 -12.68 -21.10
CA LEU A 327 -4.43 -14.14 -20.91
C LEU A 327 -3.21 -14.75 -21.61
N MET A 328 -2.88 -14.33 -22.84
CA MET A 328 -1.68 -14.81 -23.55
C MET A 328 -0.38 -14.48 -22.81
N LEU A 329 -0.31 -13.31 -22.16
CA LEU A 329 0.84 -12.92 -21.35
C LEU A 329 1.04 -13.86 -20.14
N LYS A 330 -0.04 -14.43 -19.60
CA LYS A 330 0.03 -15.34 -18.44
C LYS A 330 0.71 -16.68 -18.76
N ASP A 331 0.65 -17.15 -20.01
CA ASP A 331 1.32 -18.39 -20.42
C ASP A 331 2.84 -18.33 -20.25
N VAL A 332 3.43 -17.13 -20.30
CA VAL A 332 4.87 -16.89 -20.06
C VAL A 332 5.27 -17.28 -18.63
N TYR A 333 4.36 -17.12 -17.67
CA TYR A 333 4.63 -17.32 -16.24
C TYR A 333 4.28 -18.73 -15.74
N ARG A 334 3.89 -19.66 -16.62
CA ARG A 334 3.44 -21.00 -16.22
C ARG A 334 4.46 -21.77 -15.38
N LYS A 335 5.77 -21.55 -15.58
CA LYS A 335 6.84 -22.25 -14.85
C LYS A 335 7.47 -21.41 -13.74
N GLU A 336 6.90 -20.24 -13.45
CA GLU A 336 7.47 -19.31 -12.48
C GLU A 336 7.28 -19.82 -11.03
N ILE A 337 8.27 -19.55 -10.19
CA ILE A 337 8.27 -19.87 -8.76
C ILE A 337 8.69 -18.68 -7.89
N ASP A 338 8.99 -17.51 -8.48
CA ASP A 338 9.18 -16.28 -7.73
C ASP A 338 7.86 -15.88 -7.05
N TYR A 339 7.91 -15.75 -5.72
CA TYR A 339 6.74 -15.42 -4.90
C TYR A 339 6.01 -14.16 -5.39
N VAL A 340 6.75 -13.10 -5.72
CA VAL A 340 6.15 -11.81 -6.11
C VAL A 340 5.42 -11.94 -7.44
N ILE A 341 6.01 -12.65 -8.40
CA ILE A 341 5.42 -12.81 -9.73
C ILE A 341 4.17 -13.72 -9.67
N VAL A 342 4.26 -14.86 -8.98
CA VAL A 342 3.14 -15.81 -8.91
C VAL A 342 1.99 -15.27 -8.04
N SER A 343 2.29 -14.59 -6.93
CA SER A 343 1.28 -13.89 -6.13
C SER A 343 0.52 -12.88 -6.98
N LYS A 344 1.24 -12.10 -7.80
CA LYS A 344 0.63 -11.17 -8.74
C LYS A 344 -0.22 -11.86 -9.82
N LEU A 345 0.25 -12.98 -10.35
CA LEU A 345 -0.51 -13.79 -11.30
C LEU A 345 -1.84 -14.26 -10.68
N ILE A 346 -1.81 -14.71 -9.43
CA ILE A 346 -2.98 -15.14 -8.67
C ILE A 346 -3.97 -13.98 -8.48
N ASP A 347 -3.50 -12.80 -8.07
CA ASP A 347 -4.34 -11.59 -7.95
C ASP A 347 -5.08 -11.29 -9.26
N VAL A 348 -4.35 -11.31 -10.39
CA VAL A 348 -4.94 -11.06 -11.72
C VAL A 348 -5.95 -12.16 -12.09
N CYS A 349 -5.73 -13.42 -11.68
CA CYS A 349 -6.74 -14.47 -11.88
C CYS A 349 -8.01 -14.20 -11.06
N TYR A 350 -7.90 -13.76 -9.81
CA TYR A 350 -9.04 -13.39 -8.99
C TYR A 350 -9.81 -12.19 -9.57
N ASP A 351 -9.09 -11.13 -9.98
CA ASP A 351 -9.69 -9.93 -10.59
C ASP A 351 -10.49 -10.28 -11.85
N VAL A 352 -9.88 -11.08 -12.74
CA VAL A 352 -10.55 -11.51 -13.96
C VAL A 352 -11.79 -12.34 -13.64
N LEU A 353 -11.70 -13.33 -12.74
CA LEU A 353 -12.86 -14.15 -12.36
C LEU A 353 -13.98 -13.32 -11.75
N LYS A 354 -13.64 -12.33 -10.91
CA LYS A 354 -14.63 -11.44 -10.29
C LYS A 354 -15.44 -10.70 -11.36
N ILE A 355 -14.79 -10.17 -12.40
CA ILE A 355 -15.46 -9.45 -13.47
C ILE A 355 -16.22 -10.40 -14.41
N THR A 356 -15.61 -11.53 -14.79
CA THR A 356 -16.21 -12.45 -15.76
C THR A 356 -17.37 -13.25 -15.19
N THR A 357 -17.44 -13.44 -13.87
CA THR A 357 -18.59 -14.13 -13.23
C THR A 357 -19.90 -13.40 -13.53
N ASP A 358 -19.88 -12.07 -13.50
CA ASP A 358 -21.06 -11.26 -13.80
C ASP A 358 -21.20 -10.99 -15.30
N ALA A 359 -20.10 -10.71 -16.00
CA ALA A 359 -20.13 -10.30 -17.40
C ALA A 359 -20.37 -11.45 -18.39
N ILE A 360 -19.82 -12.64 -18.10
CA ILE A 360 -19.83 -13.81 -18.98
C ILE A 360 -19.92 -15.12 -18.14
N PRO A 361 -21.03 -15.35 -17.44
CA PRO A 361 -21.16 -16.47 -16.48
C PRO A 361 -20.91 -17.85 -17.13
N ASP A 362 -21.30 -18.02 -18.39
CA ASP A 362 -21.16 -19.29 -19.12
C ASP A 362 -19.70 -19.71 -19.36
N SER A 363 -18.72 -18.81 -19.22
CA SER A 363 -17.29 -19.09 -19.44
C SER A 363 -16.48 -19.25 -18.14
N VAL A 364 -17.13 -19.14 -16.97
CA VAL A 364 -16.44 -19.13 -15.67
C VAL A 364 -15.73 -20.46 -15.41
N ASN A 365 -16.36 -21.58 -15.75
CA ASN A 365 -15.78 -22.90 -15.50
C ASN A 365 -14.56 -23.15 -16.38
N GLU A 366 -14.62 -22.81 -17.66
CA GLU A 366 -13.52 -22.89 -18.61
C GLU A 366 -12.35 -21.99 -18.15
N LEU A 367 -12.66 -20.80 -17.63
CA LEU A 367 -11.67 -19.88 -17.12
C LEU A 367 -11.00 -20.38 -15.84
N LYS A 368 -11.77 -20.97 -14.91
CA LYS A 368 -11.23 -21.67 -13.74
C LYS A 368 -10.28 -22.80 -14.16
N GLN A 369 -10.68 -23.63 -15.13
CA GLN A 369 -9.82 -24.70 -15.65
C GLN A 369 -8.53 -24.16 -16.27
N TYR A 370 -8.60 -23.04 -17.00
CA TYR A 370 -7.43 -22.37 -17.53
C TYR A 370 -6.50 -21.87 -16.40
N PHE A 371 -7.04 -21.23 -15.37
CA PHE A 371 -6.23 -20.74 -14.23
C PHE A 371 -5.63 -21.86 -13.38
N ILE A 372 -6.35 -22.98 -13.22
CA ILE A 372 -5.78 -24.20 -12.65
C ILE A 372 -4.56 -24.62 -13.47
N SER A 373 -4.70 -24.74 -14.80
CA SER A 373 -3.61 -25.19 -15.66
C SER A 373 -2.36 -24.29 -15.60
N LEU A 374 -2.54 -22.99 -15.34
CA LEU A 374 -1.44 -22.04 -15.16
C LEU A 374 -0.67 -22.28 -13.86
N LEU A 375 -1.38 -22.58 -12.76
CA LEU A 375 -0.79 -22.70 -11.42
C LEU A 375 -0.29 -24.11 -11.09
N MET A 376 -0.72 -25.13 -11.85
CA MET A 376 -0.35 -26.53 -11.59
C MET A 376 1.16 -26.77 -11.63
N CYS A 377 1.88 -26.17 -12.57
CA CYS A 377 3.33 -26.31 -12.65
C CYS A 377 4.06 -25.75 -11.43
N SER A 378 3.59 -24.64 -10.85
CA SER A 378 4.12 -24.11 -9.59
C SER A 378 3.73 -25.01 -8.42
N ALA A 379 2.48 -25.48 -8.36
CA ALA A 379 2.02 -26.37 -7.29
C ALA A 379 2.80 -27.70 -7.22
N GLU A 380 3.11 -28.30 -8.38
CA GLU A 380 3.91 -29.52 -8.47
C GLU A 380 5.35 -29.34 -7.98
N GLN A 381 5.96 -28.18 -8.26
CA GLN A 381 7.31 -27.85 -7.79
C GLN A 381 7.36 -27.56 -6.29
N LEU A 382 6.34 -26.92 -5.74
CA LEU A 382 6.27 -26.52 -4.34
C LEU A 382 5.97 -27.68 -3.39
N GLY A 383 5.11 -28.62 -3.84
CA GLY A 383 4.59 -29.71 -3.03
C GLY A 383 3.74 -29.21 -1.84
N TRP A 384 3.07 -30.15 -1.15
CA TRP A 384 2.23 -29.81 0.01
C TRP A 384 3.01 -29.66 1.32
N ASP A 385 4.10 -30.42 1.47
CA ASP A 385 4.83 -30.54 2.72
C ASP A 385 6.10 -29.70 2.69
N SER A 386 6.36 -28.96 3.77
CA SER A 386 7.58 -28.18 3.92
C SER A 386 8.80 -29.09 4.01
N ILE A 387 9.88 -28.72 3.32
CA ILE A 387 11.17 -29.40 3.41
C ILE A 387 12.12 -28.67 4.37
N SER A 388 13.11 -29.37 4.93
CA SER A 388 14.09 -28.75 5.82
C SER A 388 14.97 -27.75 5.07
N GLY A 389 15.15 -26.55 5.63
CA GLY A 389 15.92 -25.47 5.00
C GLY A 389 15.18 -24.74 3.87
N GLU A 390 13.87 -24.94 3.75
CA GLU A 390 13.05 -24.22 2.78
C GLU A 390 13.07 -22.71 3.01
N ASP A 391 13.21 -21.96 1.92
CA ASP A 391 13.12 -20.51 1.95
C ASP A 391 11.70 -20.04 2.34
N HIS A 392 11.62 -18.98 3.14
CA HIS A 392 10.35 -18.49 3.64
C HIS A 392 9.39 -18.08 2.51
N SER A 393 9.89 -17.52 1.41
CA SER A 393 9.06 -17.11 0.28
C SER A 393 8.40 -18.30 -0.43
N ILE A 394 9.07 -19.45 -0.47
CA ILE A 394 8.52 -20.71 -1.01
C ILE A 394 7.37 -21.23 -0.13
N SER A 395 7.52 -21.15 1.19
CA SER A 395 6.47 -21.54 2.14
C SER A 395 5.23 -20.65 2.04
N LEU A 396 5.41 -19.33 1.87
CA LEU A 396 4.31 -18.40 1.60
C LEU A 396 3.65 -18.69 0.24
N LEU A 397 4.47 -18.85 -0.80
CA LEU A 397 3.99 -19.13 -2.15
C LEU A 397 3.15 -20.41 -2.21
N ARG A 398 3.58 -21.48 -1.52
CA ARG A 398 2.80 -22.71 -1.38
C ARG A 398 1.39 -22.41 -0.88
N GLY A 399 1.27 -21.64 0.21
CA GLY A 399 -0.03 -21.29 0.78
C GLY A 399 -0.94 -20.60 -0.23
N GLU A 400 -0.41 -19.60 -0.95
CA GLU A 400 -1.18 -18.82 -1.94
C GLU A 400 -1.58 -19.66 -3.16
N VAL A 401 -0.67 -20.46 -3.72
CA VAL A 401 -0.94 -21.30 -4.88
C VAL A 401 -2.02 -22.34 -4.57
N PHE A 402 -1.89 -23.07 -3.45
CA PHE A 402 -2.87 -24.07 -3.08
C PHE A 402 -4.21 -23.44 -2.68
N GLN A 403 -4.20 -22.25 -2.07
CA GLN A 403 -5.42 -21.49 -1.79
C GLN A 403 -6.15 -21.15 -3.10
N ALA A 404 -5.43 -20.61 -4.08
CA ALA A 404 -5.98 -20.29 -5.40
C ALA A 404 -6.57 -21.54 -6.08
N LEU A 405 -5.83 -22.66 -6.09
CA LEU A 405 -6.32 -23.93 -6.64
C LEU A 405 -7.58 -24.45 -5.93
N ALA A 406 -7.67 -24.31 -4.61
CA ALA A 406 -8.89 -24.65 -3.87
C ALA A 406 -10.05 -23.73 -4.24
N THR A 407 -9.83 -22.41 -4.33
CA THR A 407 -10.87 -21.45 -4.75
C THR A 407 -11.33 -21.67 -6.19
N PHE A 408 -10.44 -22.12 -7.08
CA PHE A 408 -10.78 -22.43 -8.47
C PHE A 408 -11.36 -23.84 -8.67
N ASP A 409 -11.65 -24.57 -7.59
CA ASP A 409 -12.28 -25.90 -7.60
C ASP A 409 -11.42 -27.02 -8.22
N HIS A 410 -10.10 -26.96 -8.05
CA HIS A 410 -9.23 -28.05 -8.49
C HIS A 410 -9.47 -29.32 -7.66
N ALA A 411 -10.07 -30.34 -8.28
CA ALA A 411 -10.55 -31.55 -7.62
C ALA A 411 -9.50 -32.27 -6.75
N LYS A 412 -8.27 -32.42 -7.24
CA LYS A 412 -7.20 -33.09 -6.47
C LYS A 412 -6.76 -32.25 -5.27
N THR A 413 -6.64 -30.92 -5.44
CA THR A 413 -6.32 -30.02 -4.32
C THR A 413 -7.42 -30.04 -3.27
N GLN A 414 -8.68 -30.03 -3.69
CA GLN A 414 -9.85 -30.16 -2.82
C GLN A 414 -9.79 -31.46 -2.00
N GLN A 415 -9.57 -32.59 -2.66
CA GLN A 415 -9.47 -33.90 -2.00
C GLN A 415 -8.32 -33.97 -0.98
N ASP A 416 -7.12 -33.51 -1.37
CA ASP A 416 -5.95 -33.50 -0.48
C ASP A 416 -6.17 -32.58 0.73
N ALA A 417 -6.77 -31.42 0.52
CA ALA A 417 -7.09 -30.44 1.55
C ALA A 417 -8.12 -30.98 2.56
N LEU A 418 -9.18 -31.63 2.07
CA LEU A 418 -10.19 -32.29 2.91
C LEU A 418 -9.60 -33.45 3.72
N CYS A 419 -8.75 -34.28 3.11
CA CYS A 419 -8.06 -35.36 3.80
C CYS A 419 -7.20 -34.84 4.96
N ARG A 420 -6.42 -33.78 4.71
CA ARG A 420 -5.60 -33.12 5.74
C ARG A 420 -6.46 -32.50 6.85
N PHE A 421 -7.61 -31.93 6.51
CA PHE A 421 -8.56 -31.41 7.50
C PHE A 421 -9.13 -32.51 8.39
N GLN A 422 -9.51 -33.65 7.82
CA GLN A 422 -10.02 -34.78 8.60
C GLN A 422 -8.96 -35.32 9.58
N ILE A 423 -7.69 -35.38 9.16
CA ILE A 423 -6.59 -35.81 10.05
C ILE A 423 -6.40 -34.83 11.23
N LEU A 424 -6.64 -33.54 11.01
CA LEU A 424 -6.63 -32.52 12.06
C LEU A 424 -7.79 -32.72 13.04
N LEU A 425 -9.01 -32.97 12.55
CA LEU A 425 -10.19 -33.23 13.39
C LEU A 425 -10.02 -34.48 14.25
N ASP A 426 -9.41 -35.53 13.71
CA ASP A 426 -9.14 -36.76 14.44
C ASP A 426 -8.08 -36.59 15.56
N GLY A 427 -7.51 -35.39 15.74
CA GLY A 427 -6.52 -35.08 16.77
C GLY A 427 -5.17 -35.79 16.56
N ARG A 428 -4.92 -36.35 15.38
CA ARG A 428 -3.78 -37.26 15.14
C ARG A 428 -2.47 -36.53 14.87
N ASN A 429 -2.50 -35.37 14.19
CA ASN A 429 -1.28 -34.61 13.92
C ASN A 429 -1.54 -33.19 13.36
N THR A 430 -1.19 -32.15 14.11
CA THR A 430 -1.25 -30.75 13.63
C THR A 430 -0.16 -30.42 12.61
N SER A 431 0.89 -31.23 12.47
CA SER A 431 2.01 -30.95 11.56
C SER A 431 1.63 -31.07 10.08
N LEU A 432 0.49 -31.69 9.75
CA LEU A 432 0.02 -31.86 8.37
C LEU A 432 -0.76 -30.64 7.83
N LEU A 433 -1.13 -29.69 8.71
CA LEU A 433 -1.73 -28.41 8.34
C LEU A 433 -0.97 -27.25 9.03
N PRO A 434 0.26 -26.95 8.59
CA PRO A 434 0.96 -25.74 9.02
C PRO A 434 0.14 -24.49 8.69
N ALA A 435 0.43 -23.41 9.43
CA ALA A 435 -0.40 -22.21 9.44
C ALA A 435 -0.65 -21.61 8.05
N ASN A 436 0.35 -21.66 7.16
CA ASN A 436 0.30 -21.15 5.79
C ASN A 436 -0.65 -21.92 4.86
N ILE A 437 -0.91 -23.23 5.09
CA ILE A 437 -1.82 -24.01 4.24
C ILE A 437 -3.18 -24.27 4.90
N ARG A 438 -3.35 -23.89 6.17
CA ARG A 438 -4.59 -24.14 6.91
C ARG A 438 -5.82 -23.51 6.26
N ARG A 439 -5.66 -22.30 5.71
CA ARG A 439 -6.71 -21.60 4.97
C ARG A 439 -7.18 -22.38 3.73
N VAL A 440 -6.28 -23.12 3.09
CA VAL A 440 -6.61 -23.98 1.93
C VAL A 440 -7.61 -25.07 2.34
N ALA A 441 -7.37 -25.74 3.47
CA ALA A 441 -8.26 -26.74 4.01
C ALA A 441 -9.64 -26.17 4.33
N TYR A 442 -9.70 -24.99 4.95
CA TYR A 442 -10.95 -24.34 5.31
C TYR A 442 -11.77 -23.95 4.09
N ILE A 443 -11.12 -23.39 3.07
CA ILE A 443 -11.77 -23.07 1.80
C ILE A 443 -12.29 -24.35 1.14
N ALA A 444 -11.49 -25.42 1.08
CA ALA A 444 -11.92 -26.69 0.49
C ALA A 444 -13.15 -27.28 1.21
N VAL A 445 -13.15 -27.26 2.55
CA VAL A 445 -14.30 -27.69 3.36
C VAL A 445 -15.56 -26.89 3.00
N MET A 446 -15.47 -25.56 2.99
CA MET A 446 -16.64 -24.72 2.71
C MET A 446 -17.09 -24.81 1.25
N ARG A 447 -16.18 -24.94 0.30
CA ARG A 447 -16.50 -25.17 -1.12
C ARG A 447 -17.28 -26.47 -1.35
N ASN A 448 -17.07 -27.48 -0.50
CA ASN A 448 -17.82 -28.75 -0.53
C ASN A 448 -19.01 -28.78 0.44
N THR A 449 -19.23 -27.72 1.21
CA THR A 449 -20.34 -27.65 2.16
C THR A 449 -21.59 -27.19 1.42
N THR A 450 -22.63 -28.00 1.51
CA THR A 450 -23.95 -27.74 0.93
C THR A 450 -25.02 -27.86 2.00
N THR A 451 -26.24 -27.45 1.66
CA THR A 451 -27.43 -27.58 2.52
C THR A 451 -27.63 -29.04 2.98
N GLU A 452 -27.26 -30.01 2.13
CA GLU A 452 -27.36 -31.45 2.37
C GLU A 452 -26.18 -32.00 3.21
N ASN A 453 -24.98 -31.43 3.07
CA ASN A 453 -23.79 -31.83 3.82
C ASN A 453 -23.20 -30.65 4.61
N ARG A 454 -23.66 -30.51 5.86
CA ARG A 454 -23.31 -29.40 6.77
C ARG A 454 -22.12 -29.66 7.70
N THR A 455 -21.59 -30.89 7.68
CA THR A 455 -20.53 -31.32 8.59
C THR A 455 -19.30 -30.41 8.57
N GLY A 456 -18.99 -29.83 7.40
CA GLY A 456 -17.92 -28.87 7.20
C GLY A 456 -18.12 -27.55 7.94
N LEU A 457 -19.31 -26.94 7.80
CA LEU A 457 -19.67 -25.69 8.48
C LEU A 457 -19.65 -25.88 10.00
N GLU A 458 -20.28 -26.94 10.50
CA GLU A 458 -20.33 -27.25 11.94
C GLU A 458 -18.92 -27.43 12.53
N SER A 459 -18.07 -28.16 11.82
CA SER A 459 -16.67 -28.36 12.22
C SER A 459 -15.92 -27.03 12.27
N LEU A 460 -16.04 -26.19 11.24
CA LEU A 460 -15.33 -24.91 11.19
C LEU A 460 -15.83 -23.91 12.24
N LEU A 461 -17.13 -23.85 12.52
CA LEU A 461 -17.67 -22.98 13.56
C LEU A 461 -17.08 -23.27 14.95
N SER A 462 -16.68 -24.52 15.21
CA SER A 462 -16.02 -24.91 16.45
C SER A 462 -14.54 -24.50 16.54
N PHE A 463 -13.85 -24.34 15.40
CA PHE A 463 -12.40 -24.10 15.34
C PHE A 463 -12.00 -22.68 14.89
N TYR A 464 -12.65 -22.14 13.84
CA TYR A 464 -12.19 -20.93 13.17
C TYR A 464 -13.26 -20.28 12.27
N ARG A 465 -13.53 -18.99 12.45
CA ARG A 465 -14.70 -18.31 11.87
C ARG A 465 -14.44 -17.55 10.57
N SER A 466 -13.21 -17.19 10.21
CA SER A 466 -12.96 -16.23 9.11
C SER A 466 -13.28 -16.74 7.70
N CYS A 467 -13.35 -18.04 7.46
CA CYS A 467 -13.47 -18.62 6.10
C CYS A 467 -14.80 -19.35 5.85
N ILE A 468 -15.77 -19.23 6.75
CA ILE A 468 -17.04 -19.95 6.67
C ILE A 468 -17.97 -19.47 5.55
N ALA A 469 -17.67 -18.33 4.91
CA ALA A 469 -18.49 -17.76 3.85
C ALA A 469 -18.13 -18.22 2.41
N SER A 470 -17.13 -19.09 2.25
CA SER A 470 -16.62 -19.46 0.92
C SER A 470 -17.43 -20.52 0.17
N SER A 471 -18.58 -20.94 0.71
CA SER A 471 -19.48 -21.89 0.03
C SER A 471 -20.16 -21.25 -1.19
N ALA A 472 -20.38 -22.05 -2.24
CA ALA A 472 -21.21 -21.65 -3.39
C ALA A 472 -22.71 -21.86 -3.15
N ASP A 473 -23.11 -22.58 -2.09
CA ASP A 473 -24.52 -22.85 -1.82
C ASP A 473 -25.19 -21.61 -1.19
N PRO A 474 -26.20 -21.01 -1.84
CA PRO A 474 -26.83 -19.78 -1.36
C PRO A 474 -27.47 -19.94 0.02
N ASN A 475 -28.00 -21.11 0.38
CA ASN A 475 -28.60 -21.29 1.70
C ASN A 475 -27.53 -21.32 2.81
N VAL A 476 -26.36 -21.90 2.51
CA VAL A 476 -25.22 -21.88 3.43
C VAL A 476 -24.69 -20.45 3.59
N VAL A 477 -24.64 -19.68 2.50
CA VAL A 477 -24.27 -18.26 2.54
C VAL A 477 -25.26 -17.46 3.40
N ILE A 478 -26.57 -17.64 3.23
CA ILE A 478 -27.60 -16.99 4.08
C ILE A 478 -27.43 -17.36 5.55
N GLU A 479 -27.17 -18.63 5.85
CA GLU A 479 -26.94 -19.09 7.21
C GLU A 479 -25.72 -18.38 7.84
N VAL A 480 -24.63 -18.29 7.10
CA VAL A 480 -23.41 -17.57 7.53
C VAL A 480 -23.68 -16.08 7.73
N LEU A 481 -24.44 -15.44 6.84
CA LEU A 481 -24.82 -14.03 6.99
C LEU A 481 -25.68 -13.81 8.23
N ASN A 482 -26.62 -14.70 8.53
CA ASN A 482 -27.41 -14.65 9.76
C ASN A 482 -26.54 -14.84 11.02
N LEU A 483 -25.48 -15.67 10.94
CA LEU A 483 -24.51 -15.80 12.04
C LEU A 483 -23.74 -14.50 12.28
N LEU A 484 -23.41 -13.74 11.22
CA LEU A 484 -22.75 -12.44 11.34
C LEU A 484 -23.63 -11.36 11.99
N LEU A 485 -24.95 -11.50 11.88
CA LEU A 485 -25.92 -10.60 12.54
C LEU A 485 -26.23 -11.03 13.99
N SER A 486 -25.63 -12.12 14.46
CA SER A 486 -25.80 -12.63 15.82
C SER A 486 -24.53 -12.44 16.66
N ASP A 487 -24.64 -12.60 17.98
CA ASP A 487 -23.49 -12.58 18.89
C ASP A 487 -22.53 -13.78 18.70
N ALA A 488 -22.82 -14.67 17.74
CA ALA A 488 -21.98 -15.82 17.45
C ALA A 488 -20.63 -15.40 16.86
N ILE A 489 -20.47 -14.23 16.24
CA ILE A 489 -19.20 -13.76 15.66
C ILE A 489 -18.87 -12.39 16.26
N PRO A 490 -17.68 -12.19 16.87
CA PRO A 490 -17.30 -10.88 17.39
C PRO A 490 -17.30 -9.83 16.29
N ASP A 491 -17.78 -8.61 16.58
CA ASP A 491 -17.91 -7.52 15.59
C ASP A 491 -16.62 -7.26 14.80
N GLN A 492 -15.46 -7.34 15.47
CA GLN A 492 -14.14 -7.15 14.85
C GLN A 492 -13.79 -8.21 13.80
N ASP A 493 -14.42 -9.39 13.85
CA ASP A 493 -14.14 -10.52 12.95
C ASP A 493 -15.08 -10.55 11.74
N ILE A 494 -16.20 -9.83 11.78
CA ILE A 494 -17.23 -9.80 10.73
C ILE A 494 -16.61 -9.47 9.37
N ILE A 495 -15.70 -8.49 9.32
CA ILE A 495 -15.06 -8.05 8.08
C ILE A 495 -14.26 -9.18 7.39
N TYR A 496 -13.65 -10.08 8.16
CA TYR A 496 -12.89 -11.20 7.60
C TYR A 496 -13.81 -12.27 7.02
N VAL A 497 -14.97 -12.50 7.63
CA VAL A 497 -15.98 -13.44 7.11
C VAL A 497 -16.60 -12.90 5.82
N LEU A 498 -16.97 -11.61 5.81
CA LEU A 498 -17.51 -10.95 4.61
C LEU A 498 -16.50 -10.97 3.46
N ALA A 499 -15.22 -10.75 3.74
CA ALA A 499 -14.16 -10.85 2.73
C ALA A 499 -13.97 -12.28 2.18
N GLY A 500 -14.56 -13.30 2.83
CA GLY A 500 -14.51 -14.70 2.42
C GLY A 500 -15.70 -15.18 1.59
N ILE A 501 -16.70 -14.32 1.31
CA ILE A 501 -17.86 -14.66 0.47
C ILE A 501 -17.37 -15.03 -0.93
N SER A 502 -17.81 -16.19 -1.44
CA SER A 502 -17.43 -16.63 -2.78
C SER A 502 -18.08 -15.74 -3.84
N ASN A 503 -17.52 -15.70 -5.06
CA ASN A 503 -18.12 -14.94 -6.15
C ASN A 503 -19.55 -15.42 -6.45
N GLU A 504 -19.81 -16.72 -6.33
CA GLU A 504 -21.15 -17.30 -6.51
C GLU A 504 -22.12 -16.88 -5.39
N GLY A 505 -21.62 -16.64 -4.19
CA GLY A 505 -22.39 -16.16 -3.04
C GLY A 505 -22.67 -14.66 -3.06
N SER A 506 -22.06 -13.89 -3.97
CA SER A 506 -22.12 -12.42 -3.98
C SER A 506 -23.54 -11.87 -4.14
N GLU A 507 -24.32 -12.42 -5.06
CA GLU A 507 -25.72 -12.02 -5.27
C GLU A 507 -26.58 -12.34 -4.03
N THR A 508 -26.32 -13.49 -3.40
CA THR A 508 -27.02 -13.89 -2.18
C THR A 508 -26.71 -12.96 -1.01
N ALA A 509 -25.46 -12.50 -0.90
CA ALA A 509 -25.05 -11.56 0.13
C ALA A 509 -25.50 -10.11 -0.13
N TRP A 510 -25.74 -9.75 -1.39
CA TRP A 510 -26.26 -8.44 -1.76
C TRP A 510 -27.76 -8.28 -1.46
N ARG A 511 -28.53 -9.37 -1.62
CA ARG A 511 -29.96 -9.43 -1.29
C ARG A 511 -30.19 -9.38 0.21
#